data_AF-M0BIJ2-F1
#
_entry.id   AF-M0BIJ2-F1
#
_cell.length_a   1.000
_cell.length_b   1.000
_cell.length_c   1.000
_cell.angle_alpha   90.00
_cell.angle_beta   90.00
_cell.angle_gamma   90.00
#
_symmetry.space_group_name_H-M   'P 1'
#
loop_
_entity.id
_entity.type
_entity.pdbx_description
1 polymer ?
#
loop_
_entity_poly.entity_id
_entity_poly.type
_entity_poly.pdbx_seq_one_letter_code
_entity_poly.pdbx_strand_id
1 'polypeptide(L)'
;MVEHYDGVLLAIALLLVAGVLVGALTAVPMQLARIVSVLAATPFVYDALFRNPPRPTEPAPRVTAAIVWHAVVVWAVIVAIG
;
A
#
# COMPACT_ATOMS: atom_id res chain seq x y z
N MET A 1 10.79 1.80 -15.89
CA MET A 1 10.31 0.49 -15.41
C MET A 1 10.25 0.46 -13.87
N VAL A 2 11.38 0.69 -13.19
CA VAL A 2 11.53 0.68 -11.71
C VAL A 2 10.68 1.74 -11.01
N GLU A 3 10.70 2.99 -11.48
CA GLU A 3 9.98 4.10 -10.82
C GLU A 3 8.44 4.00 -10.84
N HIS A 4 7.84 3.40 -11.88
CA HIS A 4 6.36 3.33 -11.96
C HIS A 4 5.81 2.42 -10.88
N TYR A 5 6.30 1.18 -10.80
CA TYR A 5 5.82 0.23 -9.79
C TYR A 5 6.26 0.62 -8.39
N ASP A 6 7.46 1.18 -8.21
CA ASP A 6 7.89 1.70 -6.91
C ASP A 6 7.00 2.86 -6.44
N GLY A 7 6.62 3.76 -7.35
CA GLY A 7 5.70 4.86 -7.08
C GLY A 7 4.27 4.37 -6.76
N VAL A 8 3.77 3.39 -7.51
CA VAL A 8 2.45 2.78 -7.24
C VAL A 8 2.44 2.07 -5.89
N LEU A 9 3.49 1.32 -5.57
CA LEU A 9 3.62 0.59 -4.31
C LEU A 9 3.74 1.56 -3.12
N LEU A 10 4.50 2.64 -3.28
CA LEU A 10 4.58 3.72 -2.29
C LEU A 10 3.22 4.39 -2.07
N ALA A 11 2.47 4.67 -3.13
CA ALA A 11 1.14 5.27 -3.03
C ALA A 11 0.16 4.38 -2.26
N ILE A 12 0.17 3.06 -2.54
CA ILE A 12 -0.63 2.08 -1.80
C ILE A 12 -0.23 2.09 -0.31
N ALA A 13 1.06 2.00 -0.01
CA ALA A 13 1.55 1.99 1.37
C ALA A 13 1.15 3.28 2.13
N LEU A 14 1.33 4.45 1.51
CA LEU A 14 0.96 5.74 2.10
C LEU A 14 -0.54 5.84 2.37
N LEU A 15 -1.39 5.36 1.46
CA LEU A 15 -2.83 5.38 1.65
C LEU A 15 -3.27 4.52 2.82
N LEU A 16 -2.74 3.30 2.93
CA LEU A 16 -3.03 2.39 4.03
C LEU A 16 -2.55 2.96 5.37
N VAL A 17 -1.33 3.51 5.41
CA VAL A 17 -0.77 4.16 6.60
C VAL A 17 -1.61 5.37 7.00
N ALA A 18 -2.03 6.20 6.04
CA ALA A 18 -2.89 7.35 6.28
C ALA A 18 -4.22 6.94 6.94
N GLY A 19 -4.82 5.82 6.54
CA GLY A 19 -6.04 5.30 7.16
C GLY A 19 -5.90 5.05 8.66
N VAL A 20 -4.80 4.44 9.09
CA VAL A 20 -4.57 4.20 10.52
C VAL A 20 -4.20 5.49 11.24
N LEU A 21 -3.37 6.35 10.64
CA LEU A 21 -3.05 7.65 11.25
C LEU A 21 -4.31 8.49 11.47
N VAL A 22 -5.24 8.51 10.50
CA VAL A 22 -6.54 9.17 10.65
C VAL A 22 -7.34 8.53 11.79
N GLY A 23 -7.45 7.21 11.82
CA GLY A 23 -8.18 6.52 12.90
C GLY A 23 -7.55 6.65 14.29
N ALA A 24 -6.24 6.87 14.37
CA ALA A 24 -5.50 7.00 15.64
C ALA A 24 -5.41 8.44 16.15
N LEU A 25 -5.35 9.42 15.23
CA LEU A 25 -5.11 10.84 15.55
C LEU A 25 -6.39 11.69 15.49
N THR A 26 -7.53 11.13 15.08
CA THR A 26 -8.81 11.84 14.97
C THR A 26 -9.96 11.08 15.63
N ALA A 27 -11.14 11.67 15.69
CA ALA A 27 -12.36 11.03 16.19
C ALA A 27 -13.02 10.08 15.17
N VAL A 28 -12.44 9.89 13.98
CA VAL A 28 -12.98 8.97 12.98
C VAL A 28 -12.85 7.53 13.48
N PRO A 29 -13.93 6.72 13.47
CA PRO A 29 -13.84 5.32 13.87
C PRO A 29 -12.77 4.58 13.07
N MET A 30 -11.87 3.90 13.78
CA MET A 30 -10.73 3.20 13.19
C MET A 30 -11.12 2.23 12.07
N GLN A 31 -12.25 1.54 12.20
CA GLN A 31 -12.78 0.66 11.16
C GLN A 31 -13.13 1.42 9.87
N LEU A 32 -13.74 2.59 10.01
CA LEU A 32 -14.19 3.43 8.91
C LEU A 32 -12.99 4.06 8.18
N ALA A 33 -12.00 4.54 8.94
CA ALA A 33 -10.75 5.07 8.39
C ALA A 33 -9.96 3.99 7.59
N ARG A 34 -9.91 2.76 8.10
CA ARG A 34 -9.30 1.62 7.38
C ARG A 34 -10.04 1.29 6.09
N ILE A 35 -11.37 1.18 6.12
CA ILE A 35 -12.17 0.89 4.91
C ILE A 35 -11.90 1.92 3.83
N VAL A 36 -11.95 3.21 4.17
CA VAL A 36 -11.71 4.30 3.22
C VAL A 36 -10.30 4.22 2.63
N SER A 37 -9.28 3.93 3.43
CA SER A 37 -7.90 3.80 2.92
C SER A 37 -7.71 2.65 1.94
N VAL A 38 -8.38 1.51 2.18
CA VAL A 38 -8.33 0.35 1.26
C VAL A 38 -9.05 0.68 -0.05
N LEU A 39 -10.21 1.31 0.03
CA LEU A 39 -10.95 1.76 -1.15
C LEU A 39 -10.12 2.77 -1.97
N ALA A 40 -9.44 3.70 -1.29
CA ALA A 40 -8.56 4.68 -1.94
C ALA A 40 -7.34 4.03 -2.61
N ALA A 41 -6.80 2.94 -2.06
CA ALA A 41 -5.67 2.20 -2.63
C ALA A 41 -6.06 1.31 -3.84
N THR A 42 -7.32 0.95 -3.97
CA THR A 42 -7.82 0.02 -5.00
C THR A 42 -7.53 0.45 -6.45
N PRO A 43 -7.65 1.73 -6.85
CA PRO A 43 -7.31 2.19 -8.20
C PRO A 43 -5.84 1.96 -8.56
N PHE A 44 -4.93 2.08 -7.60
CA PHE A 44 -3.49 1.85 -7.79
C PHE A 44 -3.19 0.37 -8.05
N VAL A 45 -3.85 -0.51 -7.29
CA VAL A 45 -3.80 -1.96 -7.52
C VAL A 45 -4.36 -2.31 -8.90
N TYR A 46 -5.48 -1.70 -9.28
CA TYR A 46 -6.08 -1.90 -10.60
C TYR A 46 -5.15 -1.45 -11.73
N ASP A 47 -4.50 -0.29 -11.58
CA ASP A 47 -3.55 0.21 -12.57
C ASP A 47 -2.38 -0.76 -12.76
N ALA A 48 -1.76 -1.20 -11.66
CA ALA A 48 -0.62 -2.11 -11.70
C ALA A 48 -0.95 -3.51 -12.21
N LEU A 49 -2.13 -4.05 -11.91
CA LEU A 49 -2.49 -5.43 -12.27
C LEU A 49 -3.13 -5.54 -13.66
N PHE A 50 -3.99 -4.59 -14.03
CA PHE A 50 -4.84 -4.73 -15.22
C PHE A 50 -4.49 -3.75 -16.32
N ARG A 51 -4.13 -2.50 -15.98
CA ARG A 51 -3.84 -1.48 -16.99
C ARG A 51 -2.40 -1.53 -17.48
N ASN A 52 -1.48 -1.75 -16.57
CA ASN A 52 -0.04 -1.80 -16.81
C ASN A 52 0.56 -3.07 -16.16
N PRO A 53 0.20 -4.28 -16.62
CA PRO A 53 0.73 -5.50 -16.04
C PRO A 53 2.25 -5.61 -16.27
N PRO A 54 3.02 -6.11 -15.29
CA PRO A 54 4.46 -6.32 -15.43
C PRO A 54 4.76 -7.27 -16.60
N ARG A 55 5.69 -6.91 -17.47
CA ARG A 55 6.07 -7.77 -18.59
C ARG A 55 6.98 -8.91 -18.11
N PRO A 56 6.76 -10.17 -18.54
CA PRO A 56 7.49 -11.34 -18.04
C PRO A 56 9.03 -11.28 -18.19
N THR A 57 9.53 -10.44 -19.08
CA THR A 57 10.96 -10.32 -19.43
C THR A 57 11.66 -9.14 -18.77
N GLU A 58 10.96 -8.27 -18.03
CA GLU A 58 11.60 -7.16 -17.33
C GLU A 58 12.22 -7.63 -16.00
N PRO A 59 13.51 -7.32 -15.73
CA PRO A 59 14.08 -7.53 -14.42
C PRO A 59 13.36 -6.63 -13.41
N ALA A 60 12.36 -7.19 -12.72
CA ALA A 60 11.67 -6.50 -11.66
C ALA A 60 12.65 -6.21 -10.51
N PRO A 61 12.72 -4.98 -9.98
CA PRO A 61 13.52 -4.63 -8.82
C PRO A 61 12.89 -5.27 -7.57
N ARG A 62 13.17 -6.56 -7.34
CA ARG A 62 12.61 -7.35 -6.22
C ARG A 62 12.95 -6.78 -4.84
N VAL A 63 14.01 -5.99 -4.74
CA VAL A 63 14.50 -5.43 -3.49
C VAL A 63 13.54 -4.38 -2.94
N THR A 64 13.10 -3.41 -3.75
CA THR A 64 12.16 -2.36 -3.30
C THR A 64 10.81 -2.97 -2.93
N ALA A 65 10.29 -3.87 -3.76
CA ALA A 65 9.04 -4.58 -3.50
C ALA A 65 9.09 -5.38 -2.18
N ALA A 66 10.20 -6.07 -1.93
CA ALA A 66 10.41 -6.79 -0.68
C ALA A 66 10.47 -5.83 0.51
N ILE A 67 11.21 -4.72 0.42
CA ILE A 67 11.32 -3.75 1.52
C ILE A 67 9.94 -3.17 1.86
N VAL A 68 9.19 -2.71 0.86
CA VAL A 68 7.86 -2.13 1.10
C VAL A 68 6.89 -3.18 1.64
N TRP A 69 6.94 -4.42 1.13
CA TRP A 69 6.13 -5.51 1.68
C TRP A 69 6.42 -5.75 3.16
N HIS A 70 7.69 -5.89 3.54
CA HIS A 70 8.05 -6.13 4.94
C HIS A 70 7.71 -4.94 5.83
N ALA A 71 7.86 -3.70 5.34
CA ALA A 71 7.44 -2.51 6.06
C ALA A 71 5.92 -2.49 6.32
N VAL A 72 5.11 -2.81 5.30
CA VAL A 72 3.65 -2.93 5.42
C VAL A 72 3.27 -4.06 6.39
N VAL A 73 3.93 -5.22 6.31
CA VAL A 73 3.66 -6.36 7.21
C VAL A 73 4.01 -6.02 8.65
N VAL A 74 5.19 -5.46 8.92
CA VAL A 74 5.61 -5.05 10.27
C VAL A 74 4.62 -4.04 10.85
N TRP A 75 4.25 -3.03 10.06
CA TRP A 75 3.26 -2.05 10.48
C TRP A 75 1.88 -2.69 10.75
N ALA A 76 1.42 -3.60 9.89
CA ALA A 76 0.14 -4.29 10.08
C ALA A 76 0.14 -5.14 11.36
N VAL A 77 1.25 -5.80 11.67
CA VAL A 77 1.44 -6.57 12.91
C VAL A 77 1.38 -5.65 14.14
N ILE A 78 2.06 -4.50 14.11
CA ILE A 78 2.00 -3.51 15.19
C ILE A 78 0.56 -3.05 15.44
N VAL A 79 -0.18 -2.74 14.36
CA VAL A 79 -1.59 -2.31 14.46
C VAL A 79 -2.51 -3.44 14.94
N ALA A 80 -2.20 -4.70 14.66
CA ALA A 80 -3.02 -5.83 15.08
C ALA A 80 -2.84 -6.22 16.55
N ILE A 81 -1.65 -5.94 17.12
CA ILE A 81 -1.30 -6.30 18.50
C ILE A 81 -1.53 -5.13 19.47
N GLY A 82 -1.54 -3.89 18.97
CA GLY A 82 -1.78 -2.67 19.75
C GLY A 82 -3.25 -2.32 19.98
#